data_AF-A0A7X7N4B6-F1
#
_entry.id   AF-A0A7X7N4B6-F1
#
_cell.length_a   1.000
_cell.length_b   1.000
_cell.length_c   1.000
_cell.angle_alpha   90.00
_cell.angle_beta   90.00
_cell.angle_gamma   90.00
#
_symmetry.space_group_name_H-M   'P 1'
#
loop_
_entity.id
_entity.type
_entity.pdbx_description
1 polymer ?
#
loop_
_entity_poly.entity_id
_entity_poly.type
_entity_poly.pdbx_seq_one_letter_code
_entity_poly.pdbx_strand_id
1 'polypeptide(L)'
;MADINGEDDRSMKLRESEIAGVSCSRRVFTALVASSLGTLFAIDNESILRQSDTFHQAHALEPLSGATHWTRLEGANRYETADAIYRSVCGLLGGFDEIILATGTNYPDALSASGLAGICRAPLLLIPGATISTANLDELSRIVPQTVYLVGGRDVISEEVEQYIRERVGDEAVNRLAGADRRETALAVYRAGLDDTTKMSAWGDLAIIATGANFPDALSAAPLAFAAQAPTFLTDSGGDIAEAVYEALQNGGFTRVLIVGGDSVVSSEIDGRLAAMGLEVTRASGDNRYHTSLAIADYAIGKGYLDHLHPCIATGNNFPDALAGGLLAGLNRSVLLLADDCKTAPLLSFLNDSERLQESISGYFLGGLQAVSPYIESIVRRISDADCPIILPDNRGGYSRTNVQLESGLVDRINGLTLHPQWPSSGALGNLIDRVLRSITYEEMSNFDKLRAVYEYLIINFDYGYLTTSSYAREARVYAALTENIGTCYEYSSTLFTIARQIGLPVYIVEGTTQLASGDYGEHYWNEIDVGGNVYVLDANVDDSIASRKGCIWYYSFCRAYAQIPDQYRGGSRIT
;
A
#
# COMPACT_ATOMS: atom_id res chain seq x y z
N MET A 1 -44.89 61.63 1.39
CA MET A 1 -44.15 61.60 0.10
C MET A 1 -42.96 60.69 0.33
N ALA A 2 -42.81 59.69 -0.52
CA ALA A 2 -42.08 58.45 -0.30
C ALA A 2 -40.55 58.59 -0.27
N ASP A 3 -39.95 57.56 0.33
CA ASP A 3 -38.63 56.95 0.12
C ASP A 3 -37.36 57.80 0.24
N ILE A 4 -36.36 57.23 0.92
CA ILE A 4 -35.17 56.61 0.31
C ILE A 4 -34.17 56.23 1.44
N ASN A 5 -33.71 54.96 1.37
CA ASN A 5 -32.43 54.34 1.77
C ASN A 5 -31.52 54.99 2.82
N GLY A 6 -30.98 54.15 3.69
CA GLY A 6 -29.72 54.43 4.40
C GLY A 6 -29.40 53.38 5.47
N GLU A 7 -28.30 52.67 5.25
CA GLU A 7 -27.59 51.74 6.14
C GLU A 7 -27.46 52.25 7.59
N ASP A 8 -27.42 51.35 8.59
CA ASP A 8 -26.24 51.29 9.47
C ASP A 8 -26.24 50.08 10.42
N ASP A 9 -25.04 49.51 10.52
CA ASP A 9 -24.57 48.50 11.46
C ASP A 9 -24.43 49.11 12.86
N ARG A 10 -25.00 48.47 13.90
CA ARG A 10 -24.65 48.77 15.30
C ARG A 10 -24.58 47.52 16.16
N SER A 11 -23.33 47.14 16.40
CA SER A 11 -22.82 46.51 17.61
C SER A 11 -23.61 46.85 18.89
N MET A 12 -23.86 45.84 19.72
CA MET A 12 -24.27 46.04 21.10
C MET A 12 -23.53 45.07 22.03
N LYS A 13 -22.42 45.56 22.59
CA LYS A 13 -21.82 45.03 23.82
C LYS A 13 -22.81 45.18 24.97
N LEU A 14 -23.03 44.12 25.75
CA LEU A 14 -23.58 44.24 27.10
C LEU A 14 -22.73 43.44 28.09
N ARG A 15 -22.57 44.06 29.26
CA ARG A 15 -21.61 43.80 30.33
C ARG A 15 -22.14 42.72 31.28
N GLU A 16 -21.21 41.94 31.83
CA GLU A 16 -21.41 41.14 33.04
C GLU A 16 -21.33 42.04 34.28
N SER A 17 -22.38 42.06 35.08
CA SER A 17 -22.29 42.31 36.53
C SER A 17 -23.62 41.95 37.21
N GLU A 18 -23.51 41.07 38.22
CA GLU A 18 -24.47 40.82 39.31
C GLU A 18 -25.73 39.98 38.98
N ILE A 19 -25.76 38.73 39.45
CA ILE A 19 -26.73 38.20 40.44
C ILE A 19 -26.26 36.81 40.89
N ALA A 20 -25.98 36.71 42.19
CA ALA A 20 -25.73 35.47 42.90
C ALA A 20 -27.06 34.82 43.35
N GLY A 21 -27.10 33.49 43.36
CA GLY A 21 -27.92 32.73 44.31
C GLY A 21 -29.36 32.39 43.90
N VAL A 22 -29.52 31.10 43.57
CA VAL A 22 -30.73 30.28 43.76
C VAL A 22 -31.82 30.35 42.67
N SER A 23 -31.90 29.22 41.97
CA SER A 23 -33.11 28.61 41.39
C SER A 23 -33.87 29.41 40.33
N CYS A 24 -33.49 29.23 39.06
CA CYS A 24 -34.36 29.57 37.94
C CYS A 24 -34.45 28.42 36.93
N SER A 25 -35.58 27.72 36.99
CA SER A 25 -36.38 27.30 35.84
C SER A 25 -35.71 27.42 34.47
N ARG A 26 -35.43 26.27 33.84
CA ARG A 26 -35.06 26.13 32.42
C ARG A 26 -35.87 27.09 31.54
N ARG A 27 -35.22 28.10 30.97
CA ARG A 27 -35.66 28.71 29.72
C ARG A 27 -35.27 27.77 28.59
N VAL A 28 -36.29 27.19 27.97
CA VAL A 28 -36.21 26.33 26.79
C VAL A 28 -35.76 27.20 25.60
N PHE A 29 -34.60 26.92 25.03
CA PHE A 29 -34.25 27.36 23.68
C PHE A 29 -34.42 26.16 22.75
N THR A 30 -35.51 26.18 21.97
CA THR A 30 -35.74 25.23 20.89
C THR A 30 -35.01 25.75 19.65
N ALA A 31 -33.91 25.12 19.25
CA ALA A 31 -33.32 25.35 17.94
C ALA A 31 -34.10 24.52 16.91
N LEU A 32 -34.81 25.20 15.98
CA LEU A 32 -35.40 24.56 14.81
C LEU A 32 -34.35 24.50 13.70
N VAL A 33 -33.97 23.30 13.27
CA VAL A 33 -33.29 23.08 11.99
C VAL A 33 -34.33 22.51 11.03
N ALA A 34 -34.71 23.29 10.02
CA ALA A 34 -35.59 22.82 8.95
C ALA A 34 -34.75 22.13 7.87
N SER A 35 -34.85 20.80 7.77
CA SER A 35 -34.45 20.06 6.58
C SER A 35 -35.67 19.80 5.69
N SER A 36 -35.48 19.82 4.37
CA SER A 36 -36.54 19.70 3.35
C SER A 36 -37.11 18.28 3.19
N LEU A 37 -36.89 17.37 4.12
CA LEU A 37 -37.58 16.08 4.20
C LEU A 37 -37.92 15.83 5.67
N GLY A 38 -39.21 15.96 6.00
CA GLY A 38 -39.67 16.04 7.38
C GLY A 38 -39.49 14.74 8.15
N THR A 39 -38.85 14.82 9.32
CA THR A 39 -39.23 14.13 10.56
C THR A 39 -38.61 14.89 11.74
N LEU A 40 -39.40 15.21 12.77
CA LEU A 40 -39.01 15.97 13.96
C LEU A 40 -38.78 14.99 15.12
N PHE A 41 -37.59 14.95 15.73
CA PHE A 41 -37.36 14.21 16.99
C PHE A 41 -36.98 15.18 18.11
N ALA A 42 -37.68 15.10 19.24
CA ALA A 42 -37.36 15.82 20.47
C ALA A 42 -36.45 14.95 21.34
N ILE A 43 -35.34 15.51 21.84
CA ILE A 43 -34.40 14.82 22.73
C ILE A 43 -34.62 15.31 24.16
N ASP A 44 -34.87 14.38 25.09
CA ASP A 44 -35.07 14.66 26.52
C ASP A 44 -33.77 14.51 27.32
N ASN A 45 -33.64 15.24 28.43
CA ASN A 45 -32.36 15.57 29.09
C ASN A 45 -31.77 14.49 30.02
N GLU A 46 -32.39 13.31 30.15
CA GLU A 46 -31.81 12.21 30.96
C GLU A 46 -30.73 11.39 30.22
N SER A 47 -30.54 11.61 28.90
CA SER A 47 -29.49 10.96 28.10
C SER A 47 -28.08 11.52 28.32
N ILE A 48 -27.94 12.67 28.97
CA ILE A 48 -26.64 13.37 29.14
C ILE A 48 -25.80 12.75 30.28
N LEU A 49 -26.43 12.10 31.27
CA LEU A 49 -25.71 11.57 32.44
C LEU A 49 -25.24 10.11 32.29
N ARG A 50 -25.47 9.46 31.15
CA ARG A 50 -24.87 8.13 30.82
C ARG A 50 -23.64 8.22 29.90
N GLN A 51 -23.24 9.42 29.48
CA GLN A 51 -22.15 9.59 28.52
C GLN A 51 -20.74 9.39 29.09
N SER A 52 -20.52 9.23 30.41
CA SER A 52 -19.16 9.03 30.94
C SER A 52 -18.64 7.58 30.85
N ASP A 53 -19.53 6.59 30.77
CA ASP A 53 -19.14 5.15 30.85
C ASP A 53 -19.28 4.39 29.51
N THR A 54 -19.67 5.05 28.42
CA THR A 54 -19.83 4.43 27.09
C THR A 54 -18.73 4.76 26.08
N PHE A 55 -17.72 5.57 26.43
CA PHE A 55 -16.66 5.96 25.48
C PHE A 55 -15.61 4.88 25.16
N HIS A 56 -15.62 3.73 25.85
CA HIS A 56 -14.83 2.55 25.48
C HIS A 56 -15.47 1.68 24.40
N GLN A 57 -16.69 2.00 23.97
CA GLN A 57 -17.25 1.48 22.73
C GLN A 57 -17.35 2.65 21.75
N ALA A 58 -16.23 3.00 21.12
CA ALA A 58 -16.31 3.72 19.87
C ALA A 58 -17.16 2.86 18.93
N HIS A 59 -18.40 3.27 18.68
CA HIS A 59 -19.11 2.81 17.50
C HIS A 59 -18.14 3.00 16.34
N ALA A 60 -17.77 1.89 15.70
CA ALA A 60 -17.06 1.92 14.45
C ALA A 60 -17.69 3.03 13.61
N LEU A 61 -16.87 3.98 13.13
CA LEU A 61 -17.26 4.70 11.92
C LEU A 61 -17.74 3.61 10.96
N GLU A 62 -18.95 3.74 10.42
CA GLU A 62 -19.41 2.75 9.46
C GLU A 62 -18.29 2.53 8.44
N PRO A 63 -17.89 1.27 8.17
CA PRO A 63 -16.83 0.99 7.23
C PRO A 63 -17.16 1.72 5.94
N LEU A 64 -16.16 2.37 5.34
CA LEU A 64 -16.28 3.16 4.12
C LEU A 64 -17.29 2.53 3.15
N SER A 65 -18.53 3.03 3.17
CA SER A 65 -19.57 2.52 2.28
C SER A 65 -19.17 2.95 0.86
N GLY A 66 -18.72 2.01 0.03
CA GLY A 66 -18.51 2.28 -1.39
C GLY A 66 -17.55 1.36 -2.14
N ALA A 67 -16.54 0.78 -1.49
CA ALA A 67 -15.66 -0.16 -2.17
C ALA A 67 -16.36 -1.52 -2.30
N THR A 68 -17.17 -1.68 -3.35
CA THR A 68 -17.64 -3.00 -3.80
C THR A 68 -16.55 -3.76 -4.57
N HIS A 69 -15.42 -3.10 -4.83
CA HIS A 69 -14.30 -3.57 -5.65
C HIS A 69 -12.97 -3.00 -5.13
N TRP A 70 -11.84 -3.64 -5.49
CA TRP A 70 -10.51 -3.13 -5.18
C TRP A 70 -10.18 -1.84 -5.94
N THR A 71 -9.59 -0.86 -5.24
CA THR A 71 -9.26 0.47 -5.77
C THR A 71 -7.76 0.73 -5.73
N ARG A 72 -7.17 1.27 -6.80
CA ARG A 72 -5.77 1.68 -6.82
C ARG A 72 -5.64 3.17 -6.52
N LEU A 73 -4.73 3.53 -5.61
CA LEU A 73 -4.38 4.90 -5.25
C LEU A 73 -2.91 5.12 -5.61
N GLU A 74 -2.66 5.92 -6.64
CA GLU A 74 -1.32 6.12 -7.22
C GLU A 74 -1.13 7.55 -7.76
N GLY A 75 0.13 7.92 -7.96
CA GLY A 75 0.54 9.14 -8.66
C GLY A 75 1.90 8.95 -9.33
N ALA A 76 2.38 9.94 -10.08
CA ALA A 76 3.63 9.80 -10.84
C ALA A 76 4.88 9.65 -9.96
N ASN A 77 4.77 9.99 -8.68
CA ASN A 77 5.81 9.83 -7.67
C ASN A 77 5.20 9.59 -6.28
N ARG A 78 6.06 9.42 -5.27
CA ARG A 78 5.67 9.14 -3.88
C ARG A 78 4.79 10.23 -3.24
N TYR A 79 4.97 11.49 -3.64
CA TYR A 79 4.23 12.61 -3.06
C TYR A 79 2.83 12.70 -3.67
N GLU A 80 2.72 12.48 -4.98
CA GLU A 80 1.41 12.39 -5.66
C GLU A 80 0.63 11.13 -5.24
N THR A 81 1.31 10.01 -4.99
CA THR A 81 0.65 8.82 -4.41
C THR A 81 0.13 9.11 -3.00
N ALA A 82 0.92 9.78 -2.15
CA ALA A 82 0.47 10.18 -0.82
C ALA A 82 -0.72 11.16 -0.87
N ASP A 83 -0.72 12.10 -1.83
CA ASP A 83 -1.84 13.01 -2.09
C ASP A 83 -3.10 12.24 -2.55
N ALA A 84 -2.98 11.27 -3.45
CA ALA A 84 -4.10 10.42 -3.87
C ALA A 84 -4.71 9.63 -2.70
N ILE A 85 -3.86 9.10 -1.81
CA ILE A 85 -4.29 8.41 -0.59
C ILE A 85 -5.03 9.38 0.33
N TYR A 86 -4.46 10.54 0.61
CA TYR A 86 -5.08 11.57 1.42
C TYR A 86 -6.45 11.99 0.87
N ARG A 87 -6.55 12.24 -0.43
CA ARG A 87 -7.81 12.64 -1.10
C ARG A 87 -8.90 11.60 -1.02
N SER A 88 -8.54 10.32 -0.89
CA SER A 88 -9.53 9.25 -0.70
C SER A 88 -10.23 9.30 0.66
N VAL A 89 -9.63 9.97 1.66
CA VAL A 89 -10.15 10.01 3.05
C VAL A 89 -10.44 11.42 3.59
N CYS A 90 -9.95 12.47 2.95
CA CYS A 90 -10.04 13.83 3.50
C CYS A 90 -11.48 14.33 3.71
N GLY A 91 -12.44 13.84 2.91
CA GLY A 91 -13.87 14.16 3.07
C GLY A 91 -14.53 13.53 4.30
N LEU A 92 -13.91 12.51 4.91
CA LEU A 92 -14.50 11.74 6.01
C LEU A 92 -14.36 12.42 7.37
N LEU A 93 -13.42 13.34 7.51
CA LEU A 93 -13.03 13.91 8.79
C LEU A 93 -13.53 15.34 9.02
N GLY A 94 -14.24 15.92 8.05
CA GLY A 94 -14.85 17.25 8.20
C GLY A 94 -13.83 18.41 8.25
N GLY A 95 -12.57 18.14 7.94
CA GLY A 95 -11.44 19.07 8.07
C GLY A 95 -10.37 18.54 9.03
N PHE A 96 -9.20 19.18 9.04
CA PHE A 96 -8.11 18.85 9.95
C PHE A 96 -7.56 20.13 10.56
N ASP A 97 -7.59 20.23 11.89
CA ASP A 97 -6.98 21.36 12.60
C ASP A 97 -5.46 21.20 12.66
N GLU A 98 -4.95 19.97 12.61
CA GLU A 98 -3.53 19.67 12.58
C GLU A 98 -3.11 18.92 11.31
N ILE A 99 -1.85 19.09 10.91
CA ILE A 99 -1.18 18.30 9.89
C ILE A 99 0.22 17.91 10.36
N ILE A 100 0.65 16.72 9.98
CA ILE A 100 2.00 16.22 10.27
C ILE A 100 2.75 16.14 8.94
N LEU A 101 3.94 16.75 8.90
CA LEU A 101 4.83 16.72 7.76
C LEU A 101 6.12 16.01 8.15
N ALA A 102 6.49 14.99 7.38
CA ALA A 102 7.75 14.27 7.55
C ALA A 102 8.46 14.16 6.19
N THR A 103 9.76 13.95 6.21
CA THR A 103 10.49 13.73 4.96
C THR A 103 10.02 12.44 4.27
N GLY A 104 9.84 12.51 2.95
CA GLY A 104 9.59 11.35 2.10
C GLY A 104 10.87 10.72 1.56
N THR A 105 12.05 11.28 1.84
CA THR A 105 13.34 10.75 1.36
C THR A 105 13.93 9.69 2.30
N ASN A 106 13.42 9.62 3.54
CA ASN A 106 13.73 8.60 4.54
C ASN A 106 12.44 8.23 5.30
N TYR A 107 12.45 7.18 6.11
CA TYR A 107 11.24 6.60 6.73
C TYR A 107 11.08 6.72 8.26
N PRO A 108 12.13 6.75 9.11
CA PRO A 108 11.96 6.57 10.55
C PRO A 108 11.10 7.65 11.22
N ASP A 109 11.27 8.90 10.79
CA ASP A 109 10.57 10.05 11.35
C ASP A 109 9.05 9.95 11.07
N ALA A 110 8.69 9.67 9.80
CA ALA A 110 7.31 9.45 9.38
C ALA A 110 6.67 8.23 10.07
N LEU A 111 7.41 7.12 10.19
CA LEU A 111 6.96 5.95 10.92
C LEU A 111 6.59 6.31 12.37
N SER A 112 7.49 7.00 13.08
CA SER A 112 7.27 7.39 14.49
C SER A 112 6.06 8.31 14.69
N ALA A 113 5.75 9.12 13.68
CA ALA A 113 4.66 10.09 13.72
C ALA A 113 3.27 9.51 13.41
N SER A 114 3.17 8.24 12.99
CA SER A 114 1.89 7.61 12.63
C SER A 114 0.90 7.57 13.81
N GLY A 115 1.40 7.34 15.03
CA GLY A 115 0.54 7.37 16.22
C GLY A 115 0.11 8.77 16.63
N LEU A 116 0.98 9.77 16.49
CA LEU A 116 0.62 11.18 16.71
C LEU A 116 -0.46 11.62 15.72
N ALA A 117 -0.38 11.16 14.47
CA ALA A 117 -1.42 11.37 13.47
C ALA A 117 -2.78 10.80 13.94
N GLY A 118 -2.78 9.65 14.61
CA GLY A 118 -3.99 9.07 15.22
C GLY A 118 -4.55 9.89 16.39
N ILE A 119 -3.68 10.48 17.23
CA ILE A 119 -4.08 11.37 18.33
C ILE A 119 -4.72 12.65 17.80
N CYS A 120 -4.05 13.30 16.86
CA CYS A 120 -4.54 14.53 16.23
C CYS A 120 -5.72 14.26 15.28
N ARG A 121 -5.93 12.99 14.86
CA ARG A 121 -6.76 12.62 13.71
C ARG A 121 -6.36 13.40 12.46
N ALA A 122 -5.06 13.63 12.28
CA ALA A 122 -4.46 14.47 11.25
C ALA A 122 -3.83 13.64 10.12
N PRO A 123 -3.68 14.19 8.91
CA PRO A 123 -2.93 13.54 7.86
C PRO A 123 -1.42 13.65 8.13
N LEU A 124 -0.71 12.57 7.82
CA LEU A 124 0.75 12.57 7.71
C LEU A 124 1.12 12.68 6.23
N LEU A 125 1.62 13.84 5.80
CA LEU A 125 2.07 14.06 4.44
C LEU A 125 3.60 13.95 4.34
N LEU A 126 4.05 13.30 3.26
CA LEU A 126 5.47 13.21 2.93
C LEU A 126 5.89 14.44 2.11
N ILE A 127 7.03 15.03 2.45
CA ILE A 127 7.63 16.17 1.73
C ILE A 127 9.06 15.85 1.26
N PRO A 128 9.57 16.45 0.19
CA PRO A 128 10.97 16.25 -0.24
C PRO A 128 12.03 16.66 0.79
N GLY A 129 11.70 17.54 1.73
CA GLY A 129 12.55 17.92 2.86
C GLY A 129 13.41 19.14 2.58
N ALA A 130 14.25 19.10 1.54
CA ALA A 130 15.00 20.28 1.07
C ALA A 130 14.16 21.22 0.19
N THR A 131 13.04 20.71 -0.32
CA THR A 131 12.03 21.46 -1.07
C THR A 131 10.65 20.99 -0.64
N ILE A 132 9.62 21.71 -1.09
CA ILE A 132 8.22 21.34 -0.91
C ILE A 132 7.55 21.26 -2.27
N SER A 133 6.81 20.17 -2.53
CA SER A 133 6.16 19.98 -3.82
C SER A 133 4.92 20.87 -3.96
N THR A 134 4.50 21.15 -5.19
CA THR A 134 3.25 21.88 -5.44
C THR A 134 2.04 21.17 -4.82
N ALA A 135 1.99 19.83 -4.91
CA ALA A 135 0.93 19.04 -4.28
C ALA A 135 0.86 19.26 -2.76
N ASN A 136 2.01 19.29 -2.07
CA ASN A 136 2.02 19.58 -0.62
C ASN A 136 1.49 20.99 -0.31
N LEU A 137 1.75 21.97 -1.17
CA LEU A 137 1.28 23.34 -0.98
C LEU A 137 -0.21 23.50 -1.24
N ASP A 138 -0.72 22.80 -2.25
CA ASP A 138 -2.15 22.76 -2.54
C ASP A 138 -2.91 22.17 -1.34
N GLU A 139 -2.36 21.13 -0.71
CA GLU A 139 -2.99 20.54 0.47
C GLU A 139 -2.89 21.42 1.73
N LEU A 140 -1.76 22.10 1.98
CA LEU A 140 -1.68 23.10 3.06
C LEU A 140 -2.70 24.23 2.86
N SER A 141 -2.91 24.68 1.62
CA SER A 141 -3.88 25.72 1.28
C SER A 141 -5.34 25.24 1.39
N ARG A 142 -5.58 23.94 1.16
CA ARG A 142 -6.90 23.32 1.26
C ARG A 142 -7.29 23.05 2.71
N ILE A 143 -6.36 22.52 3.51
CA ILE A 143 -6.59 22.15 4.91
C ILE A 143 -6.71 23.39 5.78
N VAL A 144 -5.85 24.39 5.55
CA VAL A 144 -5.72 25.58 6.40
C VAL A 144 -5.50 25.17 7.87
N PRO A 145 -4.42 24.42 8.18
CA PRO A 145 -4.21 23.86 9.49
C PRO A 145 -3.93 24.96 10.54
N GLN A 146 -4.44 24.76 11.75
CA GLN A 146 -4.09 25.56 12.92
C GLN A 146 -2.72 25.16 13.48
N THR A 147 -2.34 23.89 13.34
CA THR A 147 -1.03 23.38 13.77
C THR A 147 -0.38 22.52 12.70
N VAL A 148 0.91 22.73 12.47
CA VAL A 148 1.77 21.93 11.59
C VAL A 148 2.89 21.33 12.42
N TYR A 149 2.94 20.01 12.53
CA TYR A 149 4.07 19.30 13.12
C TYR A 149 5.10 18.96 12.04
N LEU A 150 6.29 19.54 12.11
CA LEU A 150 7.43 19.16 11.27
C LEU A 150 8.24 18.08 11.99
N VAL A 151 8.12 16.83 11.57
CA VAL A 151 8.82 15.71 12.20
C VAL A 151 10.12 15.44 11.47
N GLY A 152 11.24 15.74 12.15
CA GLY A 152 12.59 15.60 11.61
C GLY A 152 13.44 16.86 11.84
N GLY A 153 14.76 16.63 11.96
CA GLY A 153 15.75 17.70 12.12
C GLY A 153 15.93 18.58 10.87
N ARG A 154 16.74 19.62 11.01
CA ARG A 154 17.02 20.59 9.92
C ARG A 154 17.75 19.96 8.72
N ASP A 155 18.47 18.86 8.95
CA ASP A 155 19.17 18.11 7.90
C ASP A 155 18.22 17.33 6.97
N VAL A 156 17.00 17.03 7.43
CA VAL A 156 16.00 16.28 6.66
C VAL A 156 14.80 17.13 6.22
N ILE A 157 14.48 18.21 6.96
CA ILE A 157 13.52 19.24 6.56
C ILE A 157 14.20 20.58 6.80
N SER A 158 14.58 21.27 5.72
CA SER A 158 15.45 22.44 5.81
C SER A 158 14.77 23.64 6.48
N GLU A 159 15.58 24.61 6.92
CA GLU A 159 15.05 25.85 7.52
C GLU A 159 14.23 26.65 6.51
N GLU A 160 14.63 26.64 5.24
CA GLU A 160 13.94 27.34 4.15
C GLU A 160 12.54 26.77 3.94
N VAL A 161 12.39 25.45 3.99
CA VAL A 161 11.06 24.81 3.89
C VAL A 161 10.20 25.15 5.10
N GLU A 162 10.76 25.10 6.32
CA GLU A 162 10.04 25.50 7.53
C GLU A 162 9.59 26.96 7.47
N GLN A 163 10.47 27.88 7.08
CA GLN A 163 10.15 29.30 6.93
C GLN A 163 9.05 29.54 5.90
N TYR A 164 9.12 28.83 4.77
CA TYR A 164 8.11 28.92 3.71
C TYR A 164 6.72 28.44 4.15
N ILE A 165 6.67 27.46 5.06
CA ILE A 165 5.43 26.98 5.68
C ILE A 165 4.92 28.00 6.70
N ARG A 166 5.79 28.52 7.59
CA ARG A 166 5.44 29.56 8.58
C ARG A 166 4.83 30.80 7.91
N GLU A 167 5.35 31.21 6.75
CA GLU A 167 4.80 32.34 5.98
C GLU A 167 3.38 32.11 5.46
N ARG A 168 2.93 30.84 5.36
CA ARG A 168 1.61 30.47 4.85
C ARG A 168 0.59 30.23 5.95
N VAL A 169 0.99 29.53 7.01
CA VAL A 169 0.08 29.10 8.08
C VAL A 169 0.22 29.94 9.36
N GLY A 170 1.25 30.78 9.45
CA GLY A 170 1.60 31.55 10.64
C GLY A 170 2.75 30.91 11.43
N ASP A 171 3.56 31.73 12.08
CA ASP A 171 4.76 31.29 12.80
C ASP A 171 4.41 30.38 14.00
N GLU A 172 3.40 30.79 14.77
CA GLU A 172 2.92 30.09 15.96
C GLU A 172 2.24 28.74 15.65
N ALA A 173 1.87 28.50 14.39
CA ALA A 173 1.25 27.24 13.97
C ALA A 173 2.30 26.12 13.77
N VAL A 174 3.59 26.43 13.61
CA VAL A 174 4.59 25.45 13.17
C VAL A 174 5.43 24.94 14.34
N ASN A 175 5.30 23.64 14.64
CA ASN A 175 6.01 22.95 15.71
C ASN A 175 6.97 21.90 15.14
N ARG A 176 8.28 22.09 15.31
CA ARG A 176 9.27 21.09 14.89
C ARG A 176 9.52 20.06 16.00
N LEU A 177 9.32 18.79 15.67
CA LEU A 177 9.58 17.63 16.52
C LEU A 177 10.85 16.94 16.01
N ALA A 178 11.97 17.12 16.72
CA ALA A 178 13.26 16.59 16.31
C ALA A 178 14.18 16.33 17.50
N GLY A 179 15.08 15.37 17.36
CA GLY A 179 16.22 15.15 18.26
C GLY A 179 17.54 14.98 17.49
N ALA A 180 18.60 14.60 18.19
CA ALA A 180 19.92 14.39 17.59
C ALA A 180 19.95 13.22 16.60
N ASP A 181 19.04 12.25 16.76
CA ASP A 181 18.85 11.13 15.86
C ASP A 181 17.38 10.70 15.79
N ARG A 182 17.10 9.68 14.97
CA ARG A 182 15.74 9.13 14.76
C ARG A 182 15.05 8.66 16.04
N ARG A 183 15.80 8.17 17.03
CA ARG A 183 15.25 7.67 18.30
C ARG A 183 14.84 8.84 19.19
N GLU A 184 15.66 9.89 19.23
CA GLU A 184 15.31 11.11 19.94
C GLU A 184 14.15 11.87 19.26
N THR A 185 14.08 11.87 17.92
CA THR A 185 12.93 12.38 17.17
C THR A 185 11.66 11.60 17.53
N ALA A 186 11.70 10.27 17.58
CA ALA A 186 10.57 9.45 18.02
C ALA A 186 10.12 9.78 19.47
N LEU A 187 11.07 10.05 20.36
CA LEU A 187 10.76 10.49 21.73
C LEU A 187 10.16 11.91 21.77
N ALA A 188 10.59 12.81 20.88
CA ALA A 188 9.98 14.13 20.72
C ALA A 188 8.53 14.03 20.23
N VAL A 189 8.25 13.11 19.30
CA VAL A 189 6.87 12.78 18.87
C VAL A 189 6.04 12.26 20.04
N TYR A 190 6.57 11.32 20.83
CA TYR A 190 5.91 10.83 22.04
C TYR A 190 5.52 11.98 22.99
N ARG A 191 6.46 12.89 23.27
CA ARG A 191 6.23 14.05 24.15
C ARG A 191 5.16 15.00 23.60
N ALA A 192 5.16 15.27 22.30
CA ALA A 192 4.13 16.10 21.67
C ALA A 192 2.72 15.53 21.86
N GLY A 193 2.57 14.20 21.82
CA GLY A 193 1.29 13.54 22.12
C GLY A 193 0.85 13.59 23.58
N LEU A 194 1.73 13.99 24.52
CA LEU A 194 1.37 14.23 25.93
C LEU A 194 0.82 15.65 26.16
N ASP A 195 1.25 16.62 25.33
CA ASP A 195 1.01 18.06 25.55
C ASP A 195 -0.30 18.59 24.91
N ASP A 196 -1.07 17.77 24.20
CA ASP A 196 -2.40 18.16 23.70
C ASP A 196 -3.42 18.23 24.85
N THR A 197 -3.38 19.37 25.56
CA THR A 197 -4.20 19.67 26.74
C THR A 197 -5.70 19.87 26.47
N THR A 198 -6.14 19.80 25.20
CA THR A 198 -7.56 19.90 24.85
C THR A 198 -8.31 18.57 24.97
N LYS A 199 -7.58 17.46 25.04
CA LYS A 199 -8.11 16.11 25.19
C LYS A 199 -7.44 15.51 26.44
N MET A 200 -8.24 15.17 27.46
CA MET A 200 -7.76 14.47 28.67
C MET A 200 -6.91 13.25 28.29
N SER A 201 -5.58 13.34 28.40
CA SER A 201 -4.56 12.25 28.40
C SER A 201 -4.86 11.05 27.48
N ALA A 202 -4.10 10.77 26.44
CA ALA A 202 -2.75 10.24 26.44
C ALA A 202 -2.75 9.24 25.28
N TRP A 203 -1.55 8.84 24.85
CA TRP A 203 -1.39 7.64 24.05
C TRP A 203 -2.31 6.49 24.52
N GLY A 204 -2.78 5.67 23.60
CA GLY A 204 -3.52 4.46 23.92
C GLY A 204 -2.68 3.50 24.75
N ASP A 205 -3.27 2.36 25.12
CA ASP A 205 -2.66 1.42 26.05
C ASP A 205 -1.50 0.59 25.45
N LEU A 206 -1.24 0.75 24.15
CA LEU A 206 -0.19 0.09 23.39
C LEU A 206 0.98 1.04 23.13
N ALA A 207 2.21 0.55 23.30
CA ALA A 207 3.39 1.12 22.68
C ALA A 207 4.00 0.14 21.66
N ILE A 208 4.60 0.67 20.60
CA ILE A 208 5.25 -0.11 19.54
C ILE A 208 6.76 0.13 19.61
N ILE A 209 7.55 -0.94 19.53
CA ILE A 209 9.00 -0.87 19.43
C ILE A 209 9.40 -1.50 18.11
N ALA A 210 10.16 -0.77 17.30
CA ALA A 210 10.64 -1.24 16.01
C ALA A 210 12.11 -0.86 15.81
N THR A 211 12.77 -1.52 14.86
CA THR A 211 14.11 -1.08 14.48
C THR A 211 14.07 0.25 13.74
N GLY A 212 14.95 1.17 14.14
CA GLY A 212 15.19 2.36 13.35
C GLY A 212 16.11 2.10 12.16
N ALA A 213 16.76 0.93 12.04
CA ALA A 213 17.84 0.70 11.08
C ALA A 213 17.37 0.17 9.72
N ASN A 214 16.25 -0.56 9.66
CA ASN A 214 15.64 -1.04 8.43
C ASN A 214 14.11 -0.80 8.44
N PHE A 215 13.54 -0.42 7.30
CA PHE A 215 12.13 0.00 7.23
C PHE A 215 11.07 -1.11 7.22
N PRO A 216 11.27 -2.26 6.55
CA PRO A 216 10.17 -3.00 5.97
C PRO A 216 9.35 -3.77 6.99
N ASP A 217 9.94 -4.12 8.13
CA ASP A 217 9.23 -4.81 9.20
C ASP A 217 8.22 -3.89 9.89
N ALA A 218 8.46 -2.57 9.92
CA ALA A 218 7.68 -1.63 10.70
C ALA A 218 6.62 -0.85 9.90
N LEU A 219 6.68 -0.87 8.56
CA LEU A 219 5.72 -0.12 7.72
C LEU A 219 4.27 -0.53 7.97
N SER A 220 4.02 -1.83 8.11
CA SER A 220 2.69 -2.38 8.39
C SER A 220 2.18 -2.06 9.80
N ALA A 221 3.03 -1.51 10.68
CA ALA A 221 2.61 -1.05 11.99
C ALA A 221 2.01 0.36 11.97
N ALA A 222 2.17 1.14 10.89
CA ALA A 222 1.64 2.50 10.81
C ALA A 222 0.11 2.60 11.01
N PRO A 223 -0.73 1.73 10.38
CA PRO A 223 -2.17 1.72 10.63
C PRO A 223 -2.52 1.39 12.08
N LEU A 224 -1.79 0.44 12.67
CA LEU A 224 -1.96 0.05 14.08
C LEU A 224 -1.59 1.21 15.01
N ALA A 225 -0.45 1.87 14.76
CA ALA A 225 -0.01 3.04 15.50
C ALA A 225 -1.07 4.14 15.47
N PHE A 226 -1.64 4.42 14.30
CA PHE A 226 -2.71 5.39 14.11
C PHE A 226 -3.98 4.99 14.88
N ALA A 227 -4.51 3.79 14.64
CA ALA A 227 -5.79 3.34 15.18
C ALA A 227 -5.76 3.11 16.71
N ALA A 228 -4.64 2.61 17.23
CA ALA A 228 -4.43 2.41 18.66
C ALA A 228 -3.92 3.68 19.36
N GLN A 229 -3.68 4.76 18.61
CA GLN A 229 -3.05 5.99 19.11
C GLN A 229 -1.78 5.65 19.92
N ALA A 230 -0.91 4.82 19.34
CA ALA A 230 0.23 4.19 20.00
C ALA A 230 1.55 4.83 19.53
N PRO A 231 2.48 5.19 20.43
CA PRO A 231 3.77 5.73 20.03
C PRO A 231 4.63 4.61 19.47
N THR A 232 5.46 4.94 18.48
CA THR A 232 6.48 4.03 17.96
C THR A 232 7.86 4.49 18.38
N PHE A 233 8.50 3.71 19.25
CA PHE A 233 9.87 3.92 19.67
C PHE A 233 10.84 3.10 18.81
N LEU A 234 12.04 3.65 18.62
CA LEU A 234 13.05 3.07 17.73
C LEU A 234 14.23 2.53 18.51
N THR A 235 14.70 1.34 18.15
CA THR A 235 15.94 0.77 18.69
C THR A 235 17.18 1.42 18.07
N ASP A 236 18.31 1.24 18.73
CA ASP A 236 19.63 1.47 18.16
C ASP A 236 20.08 0.33 17.22
N SER A 237 21.31 0.42 16.73
CA SER A 237 21.92 -0.58 15.84
C SER A 237 22.23 -1.91 16.52
N GLY A 238 22.33 -1.94 17.85
CA GLY A 238 22.43 -3.15 18.65
C GLY A 238 21.08 -3.78 18.97
N GLY A 239 19.99 -3.10 18.59
CA GLY A 239 18.63 -3.56 18.82
C GLY A 239 18.10 -3.24 20.22
N ASP A 240 18.74 -2.36 21.01
CA ASP A 240 18.23 -1.92 22.32
C ASP A 240 17.51 -0.55 22.22
N ILE A 241 16.68 -0.22 23.21
CA ILE A 241 16.02 1.09 23.34
C ILE A 241 16.71 1.95 24.42
N ALA A 242 16.62 3.26 24.28
CA ALA A 242 17.23 4.19 25.25
C ALA A 242 16.52 4.13 26.62
N GLU A 243 17.24 4.46 27.70
CA GLU A 243 16.66 4.48 29.05
C GLU A 243 15.44 5.41 29.17
N ALA A 244 15.46 6.54 28.47
CA ALA A 244 14.31 7.45 28.41
C ALA A 244 13.05 6.80 27.80
N VAL A 245 13.19 5.75 26.99
CA VAL A 245 12.05 4.97 26.47
C VAL A 245 11.51 4.05 27.56
N TYR A 246 12.37 3.39 28.35
CA TYR A 246 11.91 2.60 29.51
C TYR A 246 11.16 3.49 30.51
N GLU A 247 11.65 4.70 30.78
CA GLU A 247 10.95 5.69 31.62
C GLU A 247 9.60 6.12 31.01
N ALA A 248 9.55 6.35 29.70
CA ALA A 248 8.31 6.67 28.99
C ALA A 248 7.30 5.53 29.09
N LEU A 249 7.73 4.28 28.94
CA LEU A 249 6.87 3.10 29.04
C LEU A 249 6.34 2.91 30.47
N GLN A 250 7.17 3.15 31.48
CA GLN A 250 6.79 3.02 32.88
C GLN A 250 5.75 4.07 33.32
N ASN A 251 5.87 5.30 32.81
CA ASN A 251 5.08 6.45 33.27
C ASN A 251 3.95 6.82 32.30
N GLY A 252 3.96 6.29 31.07
CA GLY A 252 3.02 6.64 30.01
C GLY A 252 1.67 5.92 30.06
N GLY A 253 1.43 5.06 31.05
CA GLY A 253 0.16 4.35 31.22
C GLY A 253 -0.07 3.16 30.28
N PHE A 254 0.98 2.72 29.58
CA PHE A 254 0.92 1.56 28.69
C PHE A 254 0.72 0.26 29.48
N THR A 255 -0.08 -0.63 28.92
CA THR A 255 -0.27 -2.00 29.45
C THR A 255 0.29 -3.05 28.51
N ARG A 256 0.47 -2.70 27.24
CA ARG A 256 0.91 -3.61 26.17
C ARG A 256 2.08 -3.01 25.40
N VAL A 257 3.01 -3.86 24.99
CA VAL A 257 4.08 -3.51 24.05
C VAL A 257 4.12 -4.50 22.90
N LEU A 258 4.05 -3.98 21.68
CA LEU A 258 4.31 -4.74 20.47
C LEU A 258 5.75 -4.48 20.00
N ILE A 259 6.58 -5.51 20.06
CA ILE A 259 7.89 -5.51 19.41
C ILE A 259 7.71 -5.96 17.96
N VAL A 260 8.20 -5.16 17.02
CA VAL A 260 8.12 -5.43 15.58
C VAL A 260 9.50 -5.76 15.04
N GLY A 261 9.62 -6.97 14.49
CA GLY A 261 10.87 -7.52 13.96
C GLY A 261 11.47 -8.62 14.84
N GLY A 262 12.30 -9.44 14.22
CA GLY A 262 12.99 -10.55 14.89
C GLY A 262 14.18 -10.10 15.74
N ASP A 263 14.75 -11.05 16.48
CA ASP A 263 15.87 -10.84 17.42
C ASP A 263 17.12 -10.20 16.79
N SER A 264 17.31 -10.38 15.48
CA SER A 264 18.43 -9.80 14.75
C SER A 264 18.34 -8.29 14.56
N VAL A 265 17.17 -7.68 14.75
CA VAL A 265 16.93 -6.24 14.56
C VAL A 265 16.39 -5.54 15.81
N VAL A 266 15.75 -6.30 16.71
CA VAL A 266 15.34 -5.84 18.04
C VAL A 266 15.72 -6.92 19.05
N SER A 267 16.64 -6.60 19.95
CA SER A 267 17.24 -7.56 20.90
C SER A 267 16.16 -8.27 21.72
N SER A 268 16.32 -9.57 21.95
CA SER A 268 15.42 -10.35 22.81
C SER A 268 15.61 -10.05 24.31
N GLU A 269 16.65 -9.29 24.67
CA GLU A 269 16.85 -8.80 26.04
C GLU A 269 15.78 -7.77 26.44
N ILE A 270 15.23 -7.03 25.46
CA ILE A 270 14.14 -6.06 25.71
C ILE A 270 12.91 -6.78 26.25
N ASP A 271 12.56 -7.95 25.74
CA ASP A 271 11.34 -8.69 26.09
C ASP A 271 11.27 -8.93 27.60
N GLY A 272 12.37 -9.41 28.18
CA GLY A 272 12.48 -9.68 29.62
C GLY A 272 12.43 -8.41 30.47
N ARG A 273 13.09 -7.32 30.02
CA ARG A 273 13.06 -6.03 30.73
C ARG A 273 11.65 -5.44 30.77
N LEU A 274 10.95 -5.45 29.64
CA LEU A 274 9.59 -4.95 29.54
C LEU A 274 8.58 -5.80 30.32
N ALA A 275 8.71 -7.13 30.27
CA ALA A 275 7.88 -8.03 31.07
C ALA A 275 8.08 -7.81 32.57
N ALA A 276 9.32 -7.52 33.02
CA ALA A 276 9.62 -7.20 34.41
C ALA A 276 8.99 -5.87 34.88
N MET A 277 8.65 -4.97 33.95
CA MET A 277 7.87 -3.75 34.22
C MET A 277 6.36 -4.02 34.35
N GLY A 278 5.91 -5.25 34.13
CA GLY A 278 4.50 -5.66 34.20
C GLY A 278 3.72 -5.44 32.90
N LEU A 279 4.41 -5.22 31.78
CA LEU A 279 3.80 -5.01 30.47
C LEU A 279 3.50 -6.36 29.79
N GLU A 280 2.37 -6.45 29.08
CA GLU A 280 2.11 -7.56 28.17
C GLU A 280 2.95 -7.35 26.89
N VAL A 281 4.00 -8.14 26.72
CA VAL A 281 4.92 -8.04 25.58
C VAL A 281 4.55 -9.08 24.52
N THR A 282 4.33 -8.62 23.29
CA THR A 282 4.17 -9.50 22.12
C THR A 282 5.20 -9.12 21.07
N ARG A 283 5.80 -10.11 20.41
CA ARG A 283 6.71 -9.91 19.28
C ARG A 283 6.04 -10.35 17.99
N ALA A 284 5.85 -9.41 17.06
CA ALA A 284 5.41 -9.69 15.70
C ALA A 284 6.63 -9.73 14.77
N SER A 285 6.95 -10.93 14.29
CA SER A 285 8.07 -11.17 13.38
C SER A 285 7.79 -12.37 12.49
N GLY A 286 8.54 -12.47 11.40
CA GLY A 286 8.57 -13.67 10.57
C GLY A 286 9.86 -13.74 9.74
N ASP A 287 9.96 -14.76 8.89
CA ASP A 287 11.17 -15.04 8.09
C ASP A 287 11.60 -13.88 7.17
N ASN A 288 10.68 -12.98 6.86
CA ASN A 288 10.90 -11.78 6.06
C ASN A 288 9.80 -10.75 6.33
N ARG A 289 10.00 -9.53 5.79
CA ARG A 289 9.08 -8.39 5.91
C ARG A 289 7.60 -8.68 5.62
N TYR A 290 7.31 -9.62 4.71
CA TYR A 290 5.94 -9.96 4.33
C TYR A 290 5.28 -10.85 5.39
N HIS A 291 6.05 -11.75 6.02
CA HIS A 291 5.57 -12.52 7.18
C HIS A 291 5.46 -11.66 8.43
N THR A 292 6.41 -10.73 8.66
CA THR A 292 6.30 -9.74 9.74
C THR A 292 5.05 -8.86 9.55
N SER A 293 4.78 -8.42 8.33
CA SER A 293 3.57 -7.67 7.95
C SER A 293 2.29 -8.43 8.29
N LEU A 294 2.22 -9.73 7.97
CA LEU A 294 1.11 -10.61 8.35
C LEU A 294 1.01 -10.75 9.88
N ALA A 295 2.11 -10.95 10.60
CA ALA A 295 2.10 -11.08 12.05
C ALA A 295 1.60 -9.80 12.75
N ILE A 296 1.91 -8.62 12.22
CA ILE A 296 1.35 -7.35 12.71
C ILE A 296 -0.16 -7.30 12.47
N ALA A 297 -0.62 -7.69 11.28
CA ALA A 297 -2.03 -7.74 10.94
C ALA A 297 -2.80 -8.68 11.87
N ASP A 298 -2.30 -9.90 12.09
CA ASP A 298 -2.90 -10.89 12.98
C ASP A 298 -2.96 -10.40 14.44
N TYR A 299 -1.88 -9.78 14.93
CA TYR A 299 -1.87 -9.17 16.26
C TYR A 299 -2.92 -8.06 16.38
N ALA A 300 -2.94 -7.14 15.41
CA ALA A 300 -3.83 -5.99 15.42
C ALA A 300 -5.31 -6.39 15.38
N ILE A 301 -5.64 -7.40 14.55
CA ILE A 301 -6.98 -7.97 14.46
C ILE A 301 -7.33 -8.72 15.74
N GLY A 302 -6.45 -9.62 16.22
CA GLY A 302 -6.69 -10.42 17.42
C GLY A 302 -6.87 -9.60 18.69
N LYS A 303 -6.27 -8.40 18.77
CA LYS A 303 -6.45 -7.44 19.87
C LYS A 303 -7.60 -6.45 19.65
N GLY A 304 -8.29 -6.50 18.50
CA GLY A 304 -9.40 -5.62 18.15
C GLY A 304 -9.00 -4.18 17.84
N TYR A 305 -7.74 -3.91 17.53
CA TYR A 305 -7.28 -2.58 17.11
C TYR A 305 -7.65 -2.30 15.65
N LEU A 306 -7.51 -3.31 14.79
CA LEU A 306 -7.84 -3.28 13.37
C LEU A 306 -8.78 -4.43 13.02
N ASP A 307 -9.29 -4.40 11.80
CA ASP A 307 -10.18 -5.36 11.18
C ASP A 307 -9.54 -5.90 9.89
N HIS A 308 -10.06 -7.02 9.41
CA HIS A 308 -9.65 -7.68 8.18
C HIS A 308 -10.31 -7.10 6.92
N LEU A 309 -11.35 -6.28 7.09
CA LEU A 309 -12.10 -5.66 5.99
C LEU A 309 -11.32 -4.49 5.39
N HIS A 310 -11.39 -4.31 4.08
CA HIS A 310 -10.76 -3.20 3.34
C HIS A 310 -9.22 -3.08 3.44
N PRO A 311 -8.45 -4.18 3.39
CA PRO A 311 -7.00 -4.13 3.58
C PRO A 311 -6.33 -3.26 2.52
N CYS A 312 -5.26 -2.58 2.94
CA CYS A 312 -4.38 -1.84 2.05
C CYS A 312 -3.17 -2.70 1.67
N ILE A 313 -2.87 -2.78 0.38
CA ILE A 313 -1.76 -3.58 -0.17
C ILE A 313 -0.72 -2.62 -0.74
N ALA A 314 0.51 -2.69 -0.24
CA ALA A 314 1.62 -1.86 -0.68
C ALA A 314 2.87 -2.69 -0.99
N THR A 315 3.82 -2.14 -1.74
CA THR A 315 5.08 -2.85 -2.00
C THR A 315 5.91 -3.02 -0.73
N GLY A 316 6.49 -4.21 -0.54
CA GLY A 316 7.52 -4.40 0.49
C GLY A 316 8.91 -3.91 0.07
N ASN A 317 9.14 -3.58 -1.21
CA ASN A 317 10.48 -3.25 -1.73
C ASN A 317 10.89 -1.80 -1.53
N ASN A 318 9.93 -0.94 -1.19
CA ASN A 318 10.12 0.49 -0.92
C ASN A 318 9.13 0.92 0.19
N PHE A 319 9.26 2.13 0.74
CA PHE A 319 8.51 2.56 1.91
C PHE A 319 7.41 3.63 1.73
N PRO A 320 7.48 4.59 0.79
CA PRO A 320 6.61 5.77 0.86
C PRO A 320 5.12 5.46 0.75
N ASP A 321 4.74 4.55 -0.15
CA ASP A 321 3.33 4.23 -0.42
C ASP A 321 2.68 3.53 0.79
N ALA A 322 3.43 2.65 1.46
CA ALA A 322 2.98 1.98 2.67
C ALA A 322 2.84 2.96 3.85
N LEU A 323 3.80 3.88 4.02
CA LEU A 323 3.71 4.89 5.09
C LEU A 323 2.52 5.82 4.89
N ALA A 324 2.32 6.33 3.68
CA ALA A 324 1.16 7.16 3.35
C ALA A 324 -0.16 6.39 3.56
N GLY A 325 -0.15 5.09 3.26
CA GLY A 325 -1.25 4.17 3.52
C GLY A 325 -1.67 4.02 4.98
N GLY A 326 -0.78 4.34 5.92
CA GLY A 326 -1.07 4.27 7.35
C GLY A 326 -2.27 5.10 7.77
N LEU A 327 -2.48 6.28 7.15
CA LEU A 327 -3.64 7.13 7.39
C LEU A 327 -4.94 6.46 6.93
N LEU A 328 -4.99 5.99 5.67
CA LEU A 328 -6.18 5.37 5.10
C LEU A 328 -6.56 4.09 5.85
N ALA A 329 -5.59 3.20 6.04
CA ALA A 329 -5.80 1.95 6.75
C ALA A 329 -6.16 2.21 8.23
N GLY A 330 -5.48 3.14 8.90
CA GLY A 330 -5.78 3.50 10.28
C GLY A 330 -7.19 4.08 10.48
N LEU A 331 -7.64 4.96 9.59
CA LEU A 331 -9.00 5.52 9.62
C LEU A 331 -10.08 4.48 9.35
N ASN A 332 -9.83 3.56 8.43
CA ASN A 332 -10.71 2.44 8.16
C ASN A 332 -10.66 1.36 9.25
N ARG A 333 -9.76 1.50 10.23
CA ARG A 333 -9.39 0.45 11.18
C ARG A 333 -9.05 -0.85 10.45
N SER A 334 -8.34 -0.76 9.34
CA SER A 334 -7.95 -1.90 8.50
C SER A 334 -6.45 -2.12 8.52
N VAL A 335 -6.02 -3.31 8.10
CA VAL A 335 -4.62 -3.70 8.02
C VAL A 335 -3.94 -3.15 6.76
N LEU A 336 -2.62 -3.00 6.84
CA LEU A 336 -1.76 -2.77 5.69
C LEU A 336 -0.81 -3.95 5.51
N LEU A 337 -0.93 -4.64 4.39
CA LEU A 337 -0.13 -5.80 4.04
C LEU A 337 0.91 -5.42 3.00
N LEU A 338 2.15 -5.85 3.24
CA LEU A 338 3.19 -5.75 2.25
C LEU A 338 3.05 -6.88 1.25
N ALA A 339 3.23 -6.54 -0.01
CA ALA A 339 3.15 -7.45 -1.12
C ALA A 339 4.39 -7.35 -1.99
N ASP A 340 4.69 -8.49 -2.58
CA ASP A 340 5.73 -8.64 -3.58
C ASP A 340 5.46 -9.92 -4.35
N ASP A 341 5.66 -9.86 -5.65
CA ASP A 341 5.32 -10.93 -6.60
C ASP A 341 6.00 -12.25 -6.25
N CYS A 342 7.07 -12.16 -5.50
CA CYS A 342 7.97 -13.21 -5.10
C CYS A 342 7.58 -13.80 -3.74
N LYS A 343 7.03 -12.99 -2.84
CA LYS A 343 6.63 -13.42 -1.49
C LYS A 343 5.13 -13.27 -1.30
N THR A 344 4.35 -13.90 -2.18
CA THR A 344 2.88 -13.85 -2.13
C THR A 344 2.26 -14.67 -1.00
N ALA A 345 2.96 -15.67 -0.47
CA ALA A 345 2.39 -16.60 0.52
C ALA A 345 1.74 -15.92 1.74
N PRO A 346 2.35 -14.92 2.41
CA PRO A 346 1.71 -14.22 3.52
C PRO A 346 0.44 -13.46 3.11
N LEU A 347 0.48 -12.79 1.97
CA LEU A 347 -0.69 -12.08 1.42
C LEU A 347 -1.83 -13.06 1.08
N LEU A 348 -1.48 -14.16 0.42
CA LEU A 348 -2.43 -15.22 0.08
C LEU A 348 -3.02 -15.87 1.34
N SER A 349 -2.19 -16.13 2.36
CA SER A 349 -2.66 -16.66 3.63
C SER A 349 -3.64 -15.73 4.31
N PHE A 350 -3.39 -14.42 4.26
CA PHE A 350 -4.31 -13.44 4.83
C PHE A 350 -5.66 -13.44 4.11
N LEU A 351 -5.62 -13.40 2.77
CA LEU A 351 -6.81 -13.23 1.94
C LEU A 351 -7.62 -14.53 1.81
N ASN A 352 -6.98 -15.70 1.89
CA ASN A 352 -7.66 -17.01 1.79
C ASN A 352 -8.17 -17.54 3.13
N ASP A 353 -8.03 -16.78 4.21
CA ASP A 353 -8.52 -17.20 5.52
C ASP A 353 -10.06 -17.27 5.50
N SER A 354 -10.60 -18.47 5.66
CA SER A 354 -12.04 -18.74 5.61
C SER A 354 -12.84 -18.01 6.71
N GLU A 355 -12.20 -17.63 7.82
CA GLU A 355 -12.86 -16.80 8.84
C GLU A 355 -13.01 -15.35 8.38
N ARG A 356 -12.11 -14.88 7.49
CA ARG A 356 -12.10 -13.52 6.91
C ARG A 356 -12.93 -13.42 5.62
N LEU A 357 -13.12 -14.53 4.92
CA LEU A 357 -13.84 -14.61 3.64
C LEU A 357 -15.36 -14.79 3.76
N GLN A 358 -15.96 -14.59 4.94
CA GLN A 358 -17.43 -14.62 5.06
C GLN A 358 -18.10 -13.46 4.29
N GLU A 359 -17.32 -12.44 3.92
CA GLU A 359 -17.74 -11.27 3.16
C GLU A 359 -16.84 -11.09 1.93
N SER A 360 -17.37 -10.53 0.83
CA SER A 360 -16.55 -10.15 -0.33
C SER A 360 -15.51 -9.11 0.10
N ILE A 361 -14.24 -9.51 0.18
CA ILE A 361 -13.15 -8.61 0.56
C ILE A 361 -12.90 -7.62 -0.58
N SER A 362 -13.16 -6.34 -0.34
CA SER A 362 -12.63 -5.24 -1.15
C SER A 362 -11.47 -4.59 -0.41
N GLY A 363 -10.70 -3.72 -1.06
CA GLY A 363 -9.55 -3.07 -0.44
C GLY A 363 -8.83 -2.10 -1.38
N TYR A 364 -7.59 -1.75 -1.04
CA TYR A 364 -6.83 -0.73 -1.75
C TYR A 364 -5.45 -1.22 -2.18
N PHE A 365 -5.02 -0.88 -3.40
CA PHE A 365 -3.63 -0.97 -3.83
C PHE A 365 -2.97 0.40 -3.71
N LEU A 366 -1.85 0.47 -3.02
CA LEU A 366 -1.13 1.72 -2.76
C LEU A 366 0.14 1.78 -3.61
N GLY A 367 0.23 2.80 -4.45
CA GLY A 367 1.30 2.98 -5.42
C GLY A 367 0.96 2.40 -6.80
N GLY A 368 1.76 2.80 -7.78
CA GLY A 368 1.52 2.40 -9.17
C GLY A 368 1.98 1.00 -9.52
N LEU A 369 1.89 0.65 -10.79
CA LEU A 369 2.12 -0.72 -11.30
C LEU A 369 3.54 -1.27 -11.08
N GLN A 370 4.52 -0.40 -10.81
CA GLN A 370 5.87 -0.83 -10.44
C GLN A 370 6.01 -1.13 -8.93
N ALA A 371 5.15 -0.55 -8.10
CA ALA A 371 5.11 -0.81 -6.66
C ALA A 371 4.26 -2.05 -6.39
N VAL A 372 2.99 -2.01 -6.79
CA VAL A 372 2.06 -3.15 -6.69
C VAL A 372 1.72 -3.61 -8.09
N SER A 373 2.28 -4.76 -8.46
CA SER A 373 2.23 -5.26 -9.82
C SER A 373 0.83 -5.67 -10.26
N PRO A 374 0.60 -5.73 -11.59
CA PRO A 374 -0.55 -6.41 -12.16
C PRO A 374 -0.78 -7.83 -11.65
N TYR A 375 0.28 -8.57 -11.34
CA TYR A 375 0.21 -9.95 -10.85
C TYR A 375 -0.34 -10.01 -9.42
N ILE A 376 0.14 -9.15 -8.51
CA ILE A 376 -0.44 -9.03 -7.16
C ILE A 376 -1.88 -8.58 -7.25
N GLU A 377 -2.17 -7.55 -8.03
CA GLU A 377 -3.52 -7.04 -8.20
C GLU A 377 -4.47 -8.14 -8.70
N SER A 378 -4.03 -8.93 -9.67
CA SER A 378 -4.86 -10.00 -10.21
C SER A 378 -5.08 -11.13 -9.20
N ILE A 379 -4.07 -11.53 -8.42
CA ILE A 379 -4.21 -12.52 -7.34
C ILE A 379 -5.27 -12.07 -6.34
N VAL A 380 -5.14 -10.83 -5.88
CA VAL A 380 -5.96 -10.27 -4.83
C VAL A 380 -7.42 -10.14 -5.29
N ARG A 381 -7.63 -9.63 -6.52
CA ARG A 381 -8.96 -9.55 -7.13
C ARG A 381 -9.60 -10.93 -7.32
N ARG A 382 -8.81 -11.98 -7.61
CA ARG A 382 -9.31 -13.38 -7.74
C ARG A 382 -9.84 -13.95 -6.42
N ILE A 383 -9.09 -13.79 -5.32
CA ILE A 383 -9.51 -14.32 -4.01
C ILE A 383 -10.82 -13.67 -3.56
N SER A 384 -11.05 -12.45 -4.01
CA SER A 384 -12.24 -11.67 -3.70
C SER A 384 -13.45 -12.05 -4.57
N ASP A 385 -13.26 -12.87 -5.60
CA ASP A 385 -14.30 -13.33 -6.54
C ASP A 385 -14.64 -14.81 -6.26
N ALA A 386 -15.79 -15.04 -5.62
CA ALA A 386 -16.22 -16.36 -5.15
C ALA A 386 -16.41 -17.41 -6.28
N ASP A 387 -16.53 -16.97 -7.53
CA ASP A 387 -16.82 -17.82 -8.69
C ASP A 387 -15.56 -18.26 -9.48
N CYS A 388 -14.35 -17.85 -9.05
CA CYS A 388 -13.10 -18.15 -9.75
C CYS A 388 -12.16 -19.04 -8.93
N PRO A 389 -12.31 -20.39 -8.95
CA PRO A 389 -11.42 -21.27 -8.21
C PRO A 389 -9.99 -21.19 -8.75
N ILE A 390 -9.07 -20.92 -7.84
CA ILE A 390 -7.65 -20.70 -8.13
C ILE A 390 -6.97 -22.03 -8.47
N ILE A 391 -6.29 -22.11 -9.62
CA ILE A 391 -5.22 -23.08 -9.85
C ILE A 391 -3.93 -22.39 -9.41
N LEU A 392 -3.51 -22.61 -8.16
CA LEU A 392 -2.21 -22.13 -7.66
C LEU A 392 -1.12 -23.10 -8.14
N PRO A 393 -0.01 -22.64 -8.74
CA PRO A 393 1.21 -23.42 -8.73
C PRO A 393 1.68 -23.54 -7.29
N ASP A 394 1.83 -24.78 -6.86
CA ASP A 394 2.65 -25.13 -5.71
C ASP A 394 4.14 -24.96 -6.11
N ASN A 395 4.96 -24.40 -5.22
CA ASN A 395 6.43 -24.58 -5.18
C ASN A 395 7.45 -23.67 -5.91
N ARG A 396 7.11 -22.57 -6.60
CA ARG A 396 8.15 -21.59 -7.01
C ARG A 396 7.96 -20.22 -6.40
N GLY A 397 8.15 -20.14 -5.08
CA GLY A 397 8.28 -18.85 -4.42
C GLY A 397 9.37 -17.99 -5.06
N GLY A 398 9.22 -16.68 -4.99
CA GLY A 398 10.38 -15.83 -4.75
C GLY A 398 11.02 -15.08 -5.91
N TYR A 399 10.40 -14.85 -7.08
CA TYR A 399 10.97 -13.94 -8.09
C TYR A 399 10.96 -12.40 -7.83
N SER A 400 12.06 -11.78 -7.39
CA SER A 400 12.23 -10.31 -7.43
C SER A 400 12.30 -9.83 -8.90
N ARG A 401 11.87 -8.60 -9.23
CA ARG A 401 12.11 -8.01 -10.57
C ARG A 401 13.44 -7.26 -10.62
N THR A 402 14.14 -7.31 -11.75
CA THR A 402 15.29 -6.43 -12.04
C THR A 402 15.03 -5.62 -13.31
N ASN A 403 15.38 -4.33 -13.30
CA ASN A 403 15.06 -3.39 -14.37
C ASN A 403 15.56 -3.84 -15.76
N VAL A 404 14.68 -3.72 -16.75
CA VAL A 404 14.98 -3.90 -18.17
C VAL A 404 15.50 -2.58 -18.73
N GLN A 405 16.64 -2.61 -19.41
CA GLN A 405 17.01 -1.50 -20.30
C GLN A 405 16.29 -1.68 -21.64
N LEU A 406 15.06 -1.20 -21.71
CA LEU A 406 14.30 -1.14 -22.96
C LEU A 406 14.84 -0.03 -23.86
N GLU A 407 14.63 -0.19 -25.17
CA GLU A 407 14.83 0.91 -26.10
C GLU A 407 13.92 2.10 -25.75
N SER A 408 14.46 3.32 -25.82
CA SER A 408 13.70 4.53 -25.53
C SER A 408 12.42 4.63 -26.38
N GLY A 409 11.30 4.91 -25.72
CA GLY A 409 9.99 5.04 -26.36
C GLY A 409 9.33 3.73 -26.79
N LEU A 410 9.93 2.56 -26.53
CA LEU A 410 9.35 1.27 -26.89
C LEU A 410 8.01 1.01 -26.18
N VAL A 411 7.92 1.35 -24.90
CA VAL A 411 6.70 1.20 -24.09
C VAL A 411 5.54 1.97 -24.72
N ASP A 412 5.77 3.23 -25.09
CA ASP A 412 4.74 4.07 -25.73
C ASP A 412 4.33 3.51 -27.09
N ARG A 413 5.28 2.99 -27.88
CA ARG A 413 4.97 2.36 -29.18
C ARG A 413 4.13 1.10 -29.01
N ILE A 414 4.41 0.26 -28.02
CA ILE A 414 3.60 -0.93 -27.72
C ILE A 414 2.20 -0.51 -27.26
N ASN A 415 2.11 0.51 -26.40
CA ASN A 415 0.83 1.07 -25.94
C ASN A 415 0.02 1.71 -27.07
N GLY A 416 0.67 2.24 -28.11
CA GLY A 416 0.03 2.79 -29.30
C GLY A 416 -0.38 1.76 -30.36
N LEU A 417 -0.13 0.46 -30.15
CA LEU A 417 -0.54 -0.57 -31.12
C LEU A 417 -2.07 -0.71 -31.20
N THR A 418 -2.58 -0.74 -32.42
CA THR A 418 -3.95 -1.19 -32.68
C THR A 418 -4.03 -2.70 -32.48
N LEU A 419 -4.85 -3.15 -31.53
CA LEU A 419 -5.03 -4.56 -31.24
C LEU A 419 -5.91 -5.23 -32.29
N HIS A 420 -5.49 -6.41 -32.74
CA HIS A 420 -6.24 -7.24 -33.67
C HIS A 420 -6.40 -8.66 -33.11
N PRO A 421 -7.36 -8.89 -32.19
CA PRO A 421 -7.60 -10.20 -31.57
C PRO A 421 -7.76 -11.31 -32.59
N GLN A 422 -7.02 -12.40 -32.39
CA GLN A 422 -7.13 -13.63 -33.18
C GLN A 422 -7.25 -14.83 -32.25
N TRP A 423 -8.26 -15.67 -32.53
CA TRP A 423 -8.53 -17.06 -32.10
C TRP A 423 -7.72 -17.67 -30.92
N PRO A 424 -8.33 -18.46 -29.99
CA PRO A 424 -9.71 -18.95 -29.96
C PRO A 424 -10.59 -18.24 -28.92
N SER A 425 -11.70 -17.64 -29.34
CA SER A 425 -12.76 -17.17 -28.43
C SER A 425 -13.87 -18.22 -28.23
N SER A 426 -13.64 -19.50 -28.58
CA SER A 426 -14.58 -20.59 -28.36
C SER A 426 -13.90 -21.94 -28.09
N GLY A 427 -14.57 -22.84 -27.36
CA GLY A 427 -14.06 -24.18 -27.03
C GLY A 427 -13.24 -24.25 -25.74
N ALA A 428 -12.77 -25.46 -25.38
CA ALA A 428 -12.09 -25.71 -24.11
C ALA A 428 -10.80 -24.89 -23.93
N LEU A 429 -10.02 -24.73 -25.01
CA LEU A 429 -8.80 -23.92 -25.00
C LEU A 429 -9.11 -22.43 -24.89
N GLY A 430 -10.07 -21.92 -25.65
CA GLY A 430 -10.49 -20.51 -25.55
C GLY A 430 -10.96 -20.16 -24.15
N ASN A 431 -11.80 -21.00 -23.54
CA ASN A 431 -12.25 -20.83 -22.17
C ASN A 431 -11.10 -20.91 -21.14
N LEU A 432 -10.08 -21.74 -21.40
CA LEU A 432 -8.90 -21.81 -20.55
C LEU A 432 -8.06 -20.54 -20.66
N ILE A 433 -7.82 -20.04 -21.88
CA ILE A 433 -7.07 -18.80 -22.10
C ILE A 433 -7.84 -17.60 -21.54
N ASP A 434 -9.16 -17.52 -21.73
CA ASP A 434 -9.98 -16.45 -21.14
C ASP A 434 -9.87 -16.45 -19.61
N ARG A 435 -9.82 -17.63 -18.98
CA ARG A 435 -9.57 -17.74 -17.53
C ARG A 435 -8.17 -17.25 -17.17
N VAL A 436 -7.14 -17.64 -17.91
CA VAL A 436 -5.77 -17.16 -17.69
C VAL A 436 -5.70 -15.65 -17.86
N LEU A 437 -6.26 -15.09 -18.93
CA LEU A 437 -6.27 -13.65 -19.21
C LEU A 437 -7.01 -12.86 -18.13
N ARG A 438 -8.19 -13.31 -17.69
CA ARG A 438 -8.88 -12.72 -16.54
C ARG A 438 -8.05 -12.79 -15.25
N SER A 439 -7.18 -13.79 -15.13
CA SER A 439 -6.28 -13.94 -13.98
C SER A 439 -5.00 -13.10 -14.06
N ILE A 440 -4.67 -12.46 -15.17
CA ILE A 440 -3.40 -11.70 -15.27
C ILE A 440 -3.56 -10.32 -15.92
N THR A 441 -4.74 -10.00 -16.43
CA THR A 441 -5.04 -8.72 -17.09
C THR A 441 -6.33 -8.09 -16.55
N TYR A 442 -6.46 -6.78 -16.69
CA TYR A 442 -7.68 -6.02 -16.40
C TYR A 442 -7.89 -4.93 -17.49
N GLU A 443 -9.06 -4.27 -17.48
CA GLU A 443 -9.53 -3.44 -18.60
C GLU A 443 -8.59 -2.27 -18.90
N GLU A 444 -8.20 -1.50 -17.87
CA GLU A 444 -7.38 -0.29 -17.95
C GLU A 444 -5.88 -0.57 -18.15
N MET A 445 -5.47 -1.84 -18.17
CA MET A 445 -4.07 -2.22 -18.30
C MET A 445 -3.53 -1.86 -19.70
N SER A 446 -2.35 -1.23 -19.73
CA SER A 446 -1.65 -0.86 -20.96
C SER A 446 -1.30 -2.10 -21.80
N ASN A 447 -1.14 -1.94 -23.12
CA ASN A 447 -0.76 -3.07 -23.98
C ASN A 447 0.58 -3.68 -23.57
N PHE A 448 1.53 -2.83 -23.14
CA PHE A 448 2.82 -3.26 -22.62
C PHE A 448 2.66 -4.10 -21.36
N ASP A 449 1.81 -3.67 -20.43
CA ASP A 449 1.55 -4.41 -19.19
C ASP A 449 0.81 -5.72 -19.45
N LYS A 450 -0.14 -5.75 -20.41
CA LYS A 450 -0.80 -6.98 -20.85
C LYS A 450 0.21 -7.97 -21.43
N LEU A 451 1.11 -7.53 -22.31
CA LEU A 451 2.17 -8.36 -22.86
C LEU A 451 3.07 -8.93 -21.75
N ARG A 452 3.50 -8.06 -20.83
CA ARG A 452 4.35 -8.42 -19.71
C ARG A 452 3.68 -9.42 -18.79
N ALA A 453 2.41 -9.22 -18.46
CA ALA A 453 1.66 -10.11 -17.59
C ALA A 453 1.53 -11.53 -18.19
N VAL A 454 1.24 -11.64 -19.50
CA VAL A 454 1.25 -12.93 -20.20
C VAL A 454 2.64 -13.57 -20.16
N TYR A 455 3.68 -12.79 -20.45
CA TYR A 455 5.06 -13.29 -20.43
C TYR A 455 5.49 -13.83 -19.06
N GLU A 456 5.24 -13.07 -18.00
CA GLU A 456 5.56 -13.44 -16.63
C GLU A 456 4.73 -14.62 -16.14
N TYR A 457 3.47 -14.73 -16.57
CA TYR A 457 2.63 -15.88 -16.23
C TYR A 457 3.32 -17.19 -16.62
N LEU A 458 3.90 -17.28 -17.81
CA LEU A 458 4.64 -18.48 -18.21
C LEU A 458 5.86 -18.74 -17.32
N ILE A 459 6.66 -17.71 -17.04
CA ILE A 459 7.87 -17.85 -16.20
C ILE A 459 7.54 -18.32 -14.78
N ILE A 460 6.43 -17.83 -14.23
CA ILE A 460 6.03 -18.12 -12.86
C ILE A 460 5.37 -19.50 -12.76
N ASN A 461 4.56 -19.86 -13.75
CA ASN A 461 3.65 -20.99 -13.64
C ASN A 461 4.15 -22.25 -14.37
N PHE A 462 5.13 -22.17 -15.27
CA PHE A 462 5.58 -23.33 -16.03
C PHE A 462 6.87 -23.93 -15.45
N ASP A 463 6.95 -25.25 -15.50
CA ASP A 463 8.19 -26.02 -15.34
C ASP A 463 8.70 -26.48 -16.71
N TYR A 464 10.03 -26.47 -16.91
CA TYR A 464 10.60 -27.07 -18.11
C TYR A 464 10.46 -28.59 -18.07
N GLY A 465 9.75 -29.15 -19.05
CA GLY A 465 9.52 -30.58 -19.12
C GLY A 465 8.67 -31.00 -20.31
N TYR A 466 8.35 -32.29 -20.37
CA TYR A 466 7.57 -32.87 -21.45
C TYR A 466 6.13 -33.10 -21.01
N LEU A 467 5.19 -32.70 -21.86
CA LEU A 467 3.76 -32.91 -21.64
C LEU A 467 3.41 -34.40 -21.59
N THR A 468 2.33 -34.72 -20.87
CA THR A 468 1.77 -36.09 -20.88
C THR A 468 0.99 -36.41 -22.16
N THR A 469 0.50 -35.40 -22.87
CA THR A 469 -0.22 -35.60 -24.14
C THR A 469 0.71 -36.05 -25.27
N SER A 470 0.23 -37.00 -26.09
CA SER A 470 0.92 -37.43 -27.32
C SER A 470 0.47 -36.66 -28.57
N SER A 471 -0.36 -35.63 -28.41
CA SER A 471 -0.89 -34.86 -29.54
C SER A 471 0.17 -33.91 -30.11
N TYR A 472 0.32 -33.91 -31.43
CA TYR A 472 1.18 -32.94 -32.14
C TYR A 472 0.45 -31.65 -32.50
N ALA A 473 -0.87 -31.58 -32.31
CA ALA A 473 -1.63 -30.37 -32.61
C ALA A 473 -1.30 -29.26 -31.61
N ARG A 474 -0.93 -28.07 -32.11
CA ARG A 474 -0.55 -26.91 -31.27
C ARG A 474 -1.59 -26.60 -30.20
N GLU A 475 -2.87 -26.52 -30.58
CA GLU A 475 -3.96 -26.22 -29.64
C GLU A 475 -4.03 -27.22 -28.48
N ALA A 476 -3.87 -28.52 -28.78
CA ALA A 476 -3.87 -29.55 -27.76
C ALA A 476 -2.63 -29.47 -26.85
N ARG A 477 -1.47 -29.11 -27.40
CA ARG A 477 -0.23 -28.91 -26.63
C ARG A 477 -0.30 -27.67 -25.75
N VAL A 478 -0.86 -26.56 -26.24
CA VAL A 478 -1.09 -25.35 -25.43
C VAL A 478 -2.08 -25.63 -24.31
N TYR A 479 -3.18 -26.35 -24.60
CA TYR A 479 -4.13 -26.76 -23.58
C TYR A 479 -3.47 -27.61 -22.49
N ALA A 480 -2.67 -28.60 -22.89
CA ALA A 480 -1.93 -29.45 -21.97
C ALA A 480 -0.90 -28.65 -21.15
N ALA A 481 -0.13 -27.76 -21.78
CA ALA A 481 0.87 -26.94 -21.10
C ALA A 481 0.23 -26.05 -20.02
N LEU A 482 -0.92 -25.43 -20.32
CA LEU A 482 -1.68 -24.60 -19.37
C LEU A 482 -2.37 -25.38 -18.25
N THR A 483 -2.57 -26.70 -18.41
CA THR A 483 -3.23 -27.53 -17.40
C THR A 483 -2.23 -28.33 -16.56
N GLU A 484 -1.14 -28.76 -17.16
CA GLU A 484 -0.04 -29.48 -16.52
C GLU A 484 1.03 -28.55 -15.95
N ASN A 485 1.02 -27.26 -16.33
CA ASN A 485 2.02 -26.27 -15.94
C ASN A 485 3.45 -26.71 -16.32
N ILE A 486 3.60 -27.39 -17.45
CA ILE A 486 4.87 -27.95 -17.93
C ILE A 486 5.02 -27.66 -19.43
N GLY A 487 6.25 -27.43 -19.90
CA GLY A 487 6.50 -27.32 -21.33
C GLY A 487 7.96 -27.26 -21.75
N THR A 488 8.24 -27.54 -23.02
CA THR A 488 9.54 -27.25 -23.65
C THR A 488 9.52 -25.84 -24.27
N CYS A 489 10.62 -25.40 -24.89
CA CYS A 489 10.67 -24.10 -25.57
C CYS A 489 9.54 -23.90 -26.61
N TYR A 490 9.07 -24.99 -27.23
CA TYR A 490 7.91 -24.98 -28.12
C TYR A 490 6.60 -24.67 -27.39
N GLU A 491 6.33 -25.30 -26.24
CA GLU A 491 5.13 -25.04 -25.43
C GLU A 491 5.12 -23.63 -24.87
N TYR A 492 6.26 -23.14 -24.37
CA TYR A 492 6.38 -21.76 -23.89
C TYR A 492 6.04 -20.80 -25.03
N SER A 493 6.65 -21.02 -26.20
CA SER A 493 6.50 -20.11 -27.33
C SER A 493 5.11 -20.16 -27.96
N SER A 494 4.52 -21.35 -28.04
CA SER A 494 3.17 -21.55 -28.56
C SER A 494 2.10 -21.00 -27.60
N THR A 495 2.30 -21.12 -26.29
CA THR A 495 1.38 -20.61 -25.29
C THR A 495 1.41 -19.09 -25.26
N LEU A 496 2.60 -18.47 -25.19
CA LEU A 496 2.76 -17.02 -25.24
C LEU A 496 2.16 -16.45 -26.53
N PHE A 497 2.46 -17.07 -27.69
CA PHE A 497 1.83 -16.72 -28.96
C PHE A 497 0.30 -16.76 -28.87
N THR A 498 -0.27 -17.88 -28.44
CA THR A 498 -1.74 -18.06 -28.47
C THR A 498 -2.45 -17.05 -27.57
N ILE A 499 -1.96 -16.85 -26.34
CA ILE A 499 -2.54 -15.89 -25.39
C ILE A 499 -2.36 -14.45 -25.90
N ALA A 500 -1.16 -14.09 -26.38
CA ALA A 500 -0.89 -12.74 -26.89
C ALA A 500 -1.70 -12.41 -28.16
N ARG A 501 -1.93 -13.39 -29.05
CA ARG A 501 -2.79 -13.23 -30.23
C ARG A 501 -4.26 -13.07 -29.83
N GLN A 502 -4.73 -13.72 -28.77
CA GLN A 502 -6.09 -13.56 -28.27
C GLN A 502 -6.36 -12.14 -27.75
N ILE A 503 -5.38 -11.49 -27.12
CA ILE A 503 -5.46 -10.05 -26.77
C ILE A 503 -5.13 -9.11 -27.95
N GLY A 504 -4.80 -9.66 -29.12
CA GLY A 504 -4.58 -8.92 -30.35
C GLY A 504 -3.19 -8.33 -30.52
N LEU A 505 -2.22 -8.72 -29.68
CA LEU A 505 -0.83 -8.31 -29.84
C LEU A 505 -0.18 -9.05 -31.03
N PRO A 506 0.69 -8.38 -31.81
CA PRO A 506 1.36 -8.96 -32.97
C PRO A 506 2.58 -9.80 -32.57
N VAL A 507 2.33 -10.88 -31.84
CA VAL A 507 3.35 -11.84 -31.42
C VAL A 507 3.44 -13.00 -32.41
N TYR A 508 4.65 -13.49 -32.68
CA TYR A 508 4.94 -14.58 -33.61
C TYR A 508 5.81 -15.63 -32.94
N ILE A 509 5.73 -16.89 -33.38
CA ILE A 509 6.67 -17.94 -33.00
C ILE A 509 7.82 -17.93 -34.00
N VAL A 510 9.04 -18.09 -33.51
CA VAL A 510 10.24 -18.23 -34.33
C VAL A 510 10.90 -19.56 -34.03
N GLU A 511 11.28 -20.28 -35.08
CA GLU A 511 12.09 -21.49 -35.02
C GLU A 511 13.49 -21.17 -35.51
N GLY A 512 14.50 -21.61 -34.77
CA GLY A 512 15.89 -21.44 -35.15
C GLY A 512 16.82 -22.13 -34.17
N THR A 513 17.98 -21.54 -33.91
CA THR A 513 18.92 -22.06 -32.91
C THR A 513 19.31 -21.01 -31.88
N THR A 514 19.48 -21.43 -30.63
CA THR A 514 19.98 -20.59 -29.54
C THR A 514 21.26 -21.16 -28.94
N GLN A 515 22.07 -20.31 -28.30
CA GLN A 515 23.27 -20.73 -27.60
C GLN A 515 22.90 -21.53 -26.33
N LEU A 516 23.36 -22.78 -26.28
CA LEU A 516 23.25 -23.67 -25.13
C LEU A 516 24.29 -23.31 -24.06
N ALA A 517 24.09 -23.81 -22.84
CA ALA A 517 25.06 -23.63 -21.75
C ALA A 517 26.46 -24.20 -22.07
N SER A 518 26.57 -25.14 -23.02
CA SER A 518 27.86 -25.66 -23.51
C SER A 518 28.61 -24.70 -24.42
N GLY A 519 27.96 -23.64 -24.91
CA GLY A 519 28.46 -22.73 -25.93
C GLY A 519 28.10 -23.12 -27.38
N ASP A 520 27.58 -24.34 -27.59
CA ASP A 520 27.08 -24.80 -28.89
C ASP A 520 25.69 -24.24 -29.19
N TYR A 521 25.25 -24.36 -30.44
CA TYR A 521 23.89 -23.98 -30.85
C TYR A 521 22.98 -25.20 -30.91
N GLY A 522 21.81 -25.10 -30.27
CA GLY A 522 20.76 -26.12 -30.30
C GLY A 522 19.47 -25.57 -30.88
N GLU A 523 18.60 -26.45 -31.38
CA GLU A 523 17.25 -26.10 -31.84
C GLU A 523 16.46 -25.42 -30.71
N HIS A 524 15.77 -24.34 -31.07
CA HIS A 524 15.04 -23.54 -30.10
C HIS A 524 13.85 -22.81 -30.71
N TYR A 525 12.83 -22.61 -29.90
CA TYR A 525 11.66 -21.81 -30.22
C TYR A 525 11.56 -20.64 -29.26
N TRP A 526 11.36 -19.43 -29.81
CA TRP A 526 11.10 -18.22 -29.04
C TRP A 526 9.99 -17.41 -29.71
N ASN A 527 9.65 -16.26 -29.17
CA ASN A 527 8.69 -15.35 -29.75
C ASN A 527 9.30 -14.02 -30.19
N GLU A 528 8.64 -13.39 -31.15
CA GLU A 528 8.89 -12.02 -31.56
C GLU A 528 7.63 -11.19 -31.43
N ILE A 529 7.75 -9.93 -31.04
CA ILE A 529 6.69 -8.93 -31.20
C ILE A 529 7.07 -7.91 -32.26
N ASP A 530 6.14 -7.62 -33.16
CA ASP A 530 6.28 -6.57 -34.17
C ASP A 530 5.67 -5.26 -33.67
N VAL A 531 6.51 -4.23 -33.51
CA VAL A 531 6.11 -2.91 -33.04
C VAL A 531 6.41 -1.88 -34.13
N GLY A 532 5.44 -1.69 -35.03
CA GLY A 532 5.55 -0.71 -36.12
C GLY A 532 6.65 -1.04 -37.12
N GLY A 533 6.85 -2.32 -37.44
CA GLY A 533 7.88 -2.81 -38.37
C GLY A 533 9.23 -3.10 -37.72
N ASN A 534 9.37 -2.82 -36.42
CA ASN A 534 10.56 -3.20 -35.64
C ASN A 534 10.27 -4.46 -34.83
N VAL A 535 11.25 -5.36 -34.77
CA VAL A 535 11.08 -6.69 -34.17
C VAL A 535 11.86 -6.77 -32.86
N TYR A 536 11.18 -7.24 -31.81
CA TYR A 536 11.76 -7.45 -30.49
C TYR A 536 11.55 -8.90 -30.06
N VAL A 537 12.56 -9.44 -29.40
CA VAL A 537 12.59 -10.81 -28.90
C VAL A 537 11.75 -10.92 -27.63
N LEU A 538 11.15 -12.09 -27.43
CA LEU A 538 10.43 -12.54 -26.25
C LEU A 538 10.77 -14.03 -26.05
N ASP A 539 11.60 -14.37 -25.06
CA ASP A 539 11.97 -15.77 -24.79
C ASP A 539 11.70 -16.14 -23.33
N ALA A 540 10.43 -16.46 -23.08
CA ALA A 540 9.96 -16.81 -21.74
C ALA A 540 10.66 -18.07 -21.18
N ASN A 541 11.13 -18.98 -22.04
CA ASN A 541 11.81 -20.19 -21.59
C ASN A 541 13.24 -19.89 -21.12
N VAL A 542 13.98 -19.06 -21.86
CA VAL A 542 15.32 -18.60 -21.44
C VAL A 542 15.22 -17.76 -20.16
N ASP A 543 14.28 -16.82 -20.11
CA ASP A 543 14.10 -15.96 -18.95
C ASP A 543 13.64 -16.76 -17.71
N ASP A 544 12.81 -17.80 -17.86
CA ASP A 544 12.49 -18.74 -16.77
C ASP A 544 13.73 -19.52 -16.30
N SER A 545 14.54 -20.05 -17.22
CA SER A 545 15.79 -20.72 -16.86
C SER A 545 16.74 -19.81 -16.06
N ILE A 546 16.79 -18.53 -16.39
CA ILE A 546 17.57 -17.54 -15.64
C ILE A 546 16.89 -17.24 -14.30
N ALA A 547 15.56 -17.08 -14.29
CA ALA A 547 14.80 -16.78 -13.09
C ALA A 547 14.92 -17.88 -12.04
N SER A 548 14.81 -19.14 -12.46
CA SER A 548 15.01 -20.34 -11.65
C SER A 548 16.39 -20.36 -10.98
N ARG A 549 17.44 -19.87 -11.66
CA ARG A 549 18.81 -19.81 -11.12
C ARG A 549 19.04 -18.63 -10.17
N LYS A 550 18.37 -17.50 -10.42
CA LYS A 550 18.58 -16.26 -9.68
C LYS A 550 17.59 -16.04 -8.53
N GLY A 551 16.48 -16.77 -8.52
CA GLY A 551 15.33 -16.44 -7.67
C GLY A 551 14.77 -15.06 -7.99
N CYS A 552 14.82 -14.62 -9.25
CA CYS A 552 14.32 -13.30 -9.67
C CYS A 552 13.98 -13.31 -11.17
N ILE A 553 12.85 -12.73 -11.59
CA ILE A 553 12.55 -12.58 -13.02
C ILE A 553 13.56 -11.60 -13.59
N TRP A 554 14.43 -12.13 -14.44
CA TRP A 554 15.44 -11.38 -15.14
C TRP A 554 15.08 -11.33 -16.62
N TYR A 555 14.70 -10.15 -17.07
CA TYR A 555 14.34 -9.89 -18.46
C TYR A 555 15.59 -9.80 -19.34
N TYR A 556 16.16 -10.97 -19.63
CA TYR A 556 17.29 -11.05 -20.53
C TYR A 556 16.82 -10.84 -21.97
N SER A 557 15.67 -11.41 -22.33
CA SER A 557 15.16 -11.40 -23.70
C SER A 557 13.89 -10.58 -23.89
N PHE A 558 13.08 -10.36 -22.85
CA PHE A 558 11.82 -9.62 -22.93
C PHE A 558 11.96 -8.23 -23.57
N CYS A 559 11.33 -8.04 -24.74
CA CYS A 559 11.29 -6.81 -25.51
C CYS A 559 12.68 -6.26 -25.87
N ARG A 560 13.65 -7.15 -26.15
CA ARG A 560 15.00 -6.77 -26.60
C ARG A 560 15.14 -6.84 -28.11
N ALA A 561 15.79 -5.84 -28.70
CA ALA A 561 16.23 -5.94 -30.10
C ALA A 561 17.38 -6.96 -30.19
N TYR A 562 17.49 -7.68 -31.32
CA TYR A 562 18.57 -8.65 -31.55
C TYR A 562 19.97 -8.05 -31.34
N ALA A 563 20.16 -6.77 -31.68
CA ALA A 563 21.43 -6.06 -31.46
C ALA A 563 21.82 -5.91 -29.98
N GLN A 564 20.86 -6.02 -29.05
CA GLN A 564 21.09 -5.95 -27.60
C GLN A 564 21.46 -7.30 -27.00
N ILE A 565 21.26 -8.39 -27.73
CA ILE A 565 21.55 -9.78 -27.33
C ILE A 565 22.30 -10.50 -28.45
N PRO A 566 23.48 -9.99 -28.85
CA PRO A 566 24.24 -10.53 -29.98
C PRO A 566 24.63 -11.98 -29.72
N ASP A 567 24.72 -12.75 -30.80
CA ASP A 567 25.11 -14.16 -30.81
C ASP A 567 24.16 -15.14 -30.09
N GLN A 568 23.13 -14.69 -29.37
CA GLN A 568 22.21 -15.61 -28.69
C GLN A 568 21.35 -16.42 -29.66
N TYR A 569 20.88 -15.82 -30.76
CA TYR A 569 19.93 -16.44 -31.71
C TYR A 569 20.49 -16.49 -33.13
N ARG A 570 20.29 -17.61 -33.84
CA ARG A 570 20.74 -17.81 -35.23
C ARG A 570 19.69 -18.52 -36.10
N GLY A 571 19.57 -18.09 -37.36
CA GLY A 571 18.78 -18.78 -38.38
C GLY A 571 17.26 -18.75 -38.19
N GLY A 572 16.74 -17.83 -37.37
CA GLY A 572 15.33 -17.74 -37.00
C GLY A 572 14.38 -17.49 -38.19
N SER A 573 13.33 -18.28 -38.31
CA SER A 573 12.22 -18.08 -39.25
C SER A 573 10.87 -18.11 -38.52
N ARG A 574 9.98 -17.16 -38.82
CA ARG A 574 8.63 -17.14 -38.25
C ARG A 574 7.83 -18.35 -38.73
N ILE A 575 7.12 -18.99 -37.81
CA ILE A 575 6.19 -20.08 -38.09
C ILE A 575 4.79 -19.69 -37.65
N THR A 576 3.78 -20.13 -38.42
CA THR A 576 2.36 -19.76 -38.25
C THR A 576 1.54 -20.81 -37.53
#